data_AF-A0A0Q6WFF7-F1
#
_entry.id   AF-A0A0Q6WFF7-F1
#
_cell.length_a   1.000
_cell.length_b   1.000
_cell.length_c   1.000
_cell.angle_alpha   90.00
_cell.angle_beta   90.00
_cell.angle_gamma   90.00
#
_symmetry.space_group_name_H-M   'P 1'
#
loop_
_entity.id
_entity.type
_entity.pdbx_description
1 polymer ?
#
loop_
_entity_poly.entity_id
_entity_poly.type
_entity_poly.pdbx_seq_one_letter_code
_entity_poly.pdbx_strand_id
1 'polypeptide(L)'
;MRFRLQPLAALLLGLTVSAAQAGATNEVAYASLGGAAVTFSELTDGAAIDGLLSSGGMQFGERFAGQELAVTKAPRPGAVAQDWFDDLSIGAPSVGLTLLAGAAGANLGAYNYGDADGLALFGVGPQAGAADGFGAISARFASPVSALGLQLRDADGGAITLSLYRTDGSLIQAVDLSGRSDGRYAFARTGGAADIAGFSLTNRDSYYGVSLDNLVLAAAPVPEPGSALLALGGLLTLAVGRRRAR
;
A
#
# COMPACT_ATOMS: atom_id res chain seq x y z
N MET A 1 64.94 -34.23 -25.40
CA MET A 1 63.98 -34.10 -24.28
C MET A 1 62.95 -33.05 -24.66
N ARG A 2 61.68 -33.45 -24.86
CA ARG A 2 60.60 -32.54 -25.30
C ARG A 2 59.72 -32.19 -24.09
N PHE A 3 59.76 -30.93 -23.65
CA PHE A 3 58.88 -30.43 -22.60
C PHE A 3 57.52 -30.04 -23.22
N ARG A 4 56.45 -30.68 -22.76
CA ARG A 4 55.07 -30.27 -23.05
C ARG A 4 54.59 -29.36 -21.92
N LEU A 5 54.32 -28.10 -22.22
CA LEU A 5 53.62 -27.17 -21.34
C LEU A 5 52.11 -27.34 -21.57
N GLN A 6 51.38 -27.81 -20.56
CA GLN A 6 49.92 -27.75 -20.53
C GLN A 6 49.49 -26.41 -19.92
N PRO A 7 48.55 -25.66 -20.53
CA PRO A 7 47.93 -24.53 -19.87
C PRO A 7 46.79 -25.05 -18.98
N LEU A 8 46.90 -24.83 -17.66
CA LEU A 8 45.77 -24.90 -16.74
C LEU A 8 44.91 -23.65 -16.99
N ALA A 9 43.77 -23.82 -17.66
CA ALA A 9 42.73 -22.79 -17.71
C ALA A 9 41.85 -22.95 -16.45
N ALA A 10 42.13 -22.13 -15.42
CA ALA A 10 41.25 -22.01 -14.26
C ALA A 10 40.06 -21.12 -14.63
N LEU A 11 38.90 -21.73 -14.87
CA LEU A 11 37.63 -21.04 -15.10
C LEU A 11 37.03 -20.65 -13.74
N LEU A 12 37.35 -19.46 -13.26
CA LEU A 12 36.67 -18.85 -12.11
C LEU A 12 35.30 -18.34 -12.56
N LEU A 13 34.24 -19.14 -12.34
CA LEU A 13 32.86 -18.66 -12.39
C LEU A 13 32.60 -17.75 -11.19
N GLY A 14 32.71 -16.44 -11.40
CA GLY A 14 32.22 -15.45 -10.45
C GLY A 14 30.69 -15.50 -10.40
N LEU A 15 30.13 -16.13 -9.37
CA LEU A 15 28.74 -15.97 -8.98
C LEU A 15 28.57 -14.57 -8.40
N THR A 16 28.28 -13.59 -9.26
CA THR A 16 27.74 -12.32 -8.80
C THR A 16 26.32 -12.57 -8.31
N VAL A 17 26.14 -12.71 -7.00
CA VAL A 17 24.82 -12.60 -6.38
C VAL A 17 24.44 -11.13 -6.50
N SER A 18 23.77 -10.77 -7.60
CA SER A 18 23.06 -9.49 -7.67
C SER A 18 22.03 -9.53 -6.55
N ALA A 19 22.27 -8.77 -5.47
CA ALA A 19 21.21 -8.47 -4.53
C ALA A 19 20.09 -7.83 -5.35
N ALA A 20 18.98 -8.56 -5.53
CA ALA A 20 17.80 -8.02 -6.19
C ALA A 20 17.39 -6.79 -5.37
N GLN A 21 17.60 -5.61 -5.93
CA GLN A 21 17.13 -4.37 -5.35
C GLN A 21 15.61 -4.54 -5.23
N ALA A 22 15.10 -4.54 -4.00
CA ALA A 22 13.69 -4.82 -3.75
C ALA A 22 12.86 -3.85 -4.61
N GLY A 23 12.09 -4.39 -5.57
CA GLY A 23 11.47 -3.65 -6.67
C GLY A 23 10.36 -2.71 -6.22
N ALA A 24 9.39 -2.38 -7.07
CA ALA A 24 8.14 -1.72 -6.65
C ALA A 24 7.16 -2.77 -6.08
N THR A 25 5.89 -2.44 -5.91
CA THR A 25 4.83 -3.43 -5.67
C THR A 25 4.14 -3.83 -6.97
N ASN A 26 3.61 -5.05 -6.99
CA ASN A 26 2.71 -5.56 -8.01
C ASN A 26 1.30 -5.66 -7.39
N GLU A 27 0.28 -5.30 -8.16
CA GLU A 27 -1.10 -5.59 -7.77
C GLU A 27 -1.36 -7.10 -7.84
N VAL A 28 -1.96 -7.65 -6.80
CA VAL A 28 -2.31 -9.07 -6.66
C VAL A 28 -3.77 -9.21 -6.30
N ALA A 29 -4.33 -10.41 -6.45
CA ALA A 29 -5.70 -10.67 -6.01
C ALA A 29 -5.79 -10.52 -4.49
N TYR A 30 -6.72 -9.72 -3.98
CA TYR A 30 -6.91 -9.52 -2.53
C TYR A 30 -7.05 -10.85 -1.77
N ALA A 31 -7.83 -11.79 -2.31
CA ALA A 31 -8.02 -13.12 -1.71
C ALA A 31 -6.73 -13.97 -1.63
N SER A 32 -5.68 -13.64 -2.40
CA SER A 32 -4.41 -14.38 -2.39
C SER A 32 -3.56 -14.11 -1.14
N LEU A 33 -3.86 -13.05 -0.37
CA LEU A 33 -3.10 -12.72 0.84
C LEU A 33 -3.35 -13.70 2.00
N GLY A 34 -4.51 -14.38 2.02
CA GLY A 34 -4.81 -15.51 2.91
C GLY A 34 -4.85 -15.21 4.42
N GLY A 35 -4.76 -13.94 4.83
CA GLY A 35 -4.78 -13.51 6.23
C GLY A 35 -6.17 -13.12 6.75
N ALA A 36 -6.30 -13.01 8.08
CA ALA A 36 -7.49 -12.44 8.70
C ALA A 36 -7.55 -10.93 8.39
N ALA A 37 -8.74 -10.45 8.05
CA ALA A 37 -8.97 -9.02 7.85
C ALA A 37 -8.97 -8.30 9.20
N VAL A 38 -8.27 -7.19 9.28
CA VAL A 38 -8.44 -6.18 10.31
C VAL A 38 -9.63 -5.32 9.92
N THR A 39 -10.66 -5.37 10.75
CA THR A 39 -11.88 -4.58 10.65
C THR A 39 -11.90 -3.53 11.75
N PHE A 40 -12.91 -2.66 11.73
CA PHE A 40 -13.13 -1.66 12.78
C PHE A 40 -14.40 -1.93 13.59
N SER A 41 -14.80 -3.20 13.70
CA SER A 41 -16.02 -3.63 14.38
C SER A 41 -16.08 -3.30 15.88
N GLU A 42 -14.94 -3.00 16.49
CA GLU A 42 -14.81 -2.56 17.87
C GLU A 42 -15.20 -1.09 18.07
N LEU A 43 -15.30 -0.31 16.99
CA LEU A 43 -15.70 1.09 17.02
C LEU A 43 -17.23 1.24 17.00
N THR A 44 -17.69 2.41 17.46
CA THR A 44 -19.10 2.80 17.33
C THR A 44 -19.32 3.62 16.07
N ASP A 45 -20.51 3.52 15.50
CA ASP A 45 -20.91 4.38 14.39
C ASP A 45 -20.85 5.86 14.80
N GLY A 46 -20.30 6.72 13.93
CA GLY A 46 -20.06 8.13 14.20
C GLY A 46 -18.97 8.40 15.23
N ALA A 47 -18.08 7.45 15.53
CA ALA A 47 -16.98 7.66 16.46
C ALA A 47 -16.04 8.75 15.93
N ALA A 48 -15.77 9.77 16.75
CA ALA A 48 -14.69 10.72 16.55
C ALA A 48 -13.44 10.25 17.30
N ILE A 49 -12.31 10.19 16.62
CA ILE A 49 -11.07 9.63 17.13
C ILE A 49 -9.99 10.72 17.09
N ASP A 50 -9.86 11.48 18.17
CA ASP A 50 -8.89 12.58 18.26
C ASP A 50 -7.44 12.10 18.51
N GLY A 51 -7.28 10.86 18.95
CA GLY A 51 -5.98 10.24 19.25
C GLY A 51 -5.54 9.22 18.21
N LEU A 52 -4.46 8.49 18.51
CA LEU A 52 -4.08 7.33 17.70
C LEU A 52 -5.05 6.18 17.96
N LEU A 53 -5.55 5.57 16.90
CA LEU A 53 -6.32 4.32 16.98
C LEU A 53 -5.36 3.13 16.93
N SER A 54 -5.59 2.11 17.75
CA SER A 54 -4.89 0.82 17.66
C SER A 54 -5.89 -0.28 17.35
N SER A 55 -5.71 -0.98 16.23
CA SER A 55 -6.58 -2.08 15.81
C SER A 55 -5.81 -3.12 15.01
N GLY A 56 -6.09 -4.40 15.26
CA GLY A 56 -5.50 -5.52 14.51
C GLY A 56 -3.97 -5.54 14.41
N GLY A 57 -3.26 -5.06 15.44
CA GLY A 57 -1.80 -4.96 15.42
C GLY A 57 -1.25 -3.81 14.57
N MET A 58 -2.09 -2.87 14.19
CA MET A 58 -1.73 -1.61 13.54
C MET A 58 -2.07 -0.43 14.44
N GLN A 59 -1.37 0.69 14.21
CA GLN A 59 -1.77 2.00 14.70
C GLN A 59 -2.18 2.88 13.53
N PHE A 60 -3.15 3.76 13.75
CA PHE A 60 -3.65 4.71 12.77
C PHE A 60 -3.62 6.14 13.34
N GLY A 61 -3.38 7.10 12.45
CA GLY A 61 -3.50 8.54 12.66
C GLY A 61 -3.62 9.25 11.32
N GLU A 62 -3.44 10.56 11.31
CA GLU A 62 -3.52 11.36 10.10
C GLU A 62 -2.24 11.24 9.25
N ARG A 63 -1.06 11.35 9.88
CA ARG A 63 0.24 11.42 9.17
C ARG A 63 1.40 10.83 9.96
N PHE A 64 2.56 10.69 9.31
CA PHE A 64 3.83 10.41 9.99
C PHE A 64 4.59 11.68 10.36
N ALA A 65 5.33 11.63 11.48
CA ALA A 65 6.28 12.69 11.85
C ALA A 65 7.31 12.89 10.73
N GLY A 66 7.63 14.15 10.42
CA GLY A 66 8.49 14.53 9.28
C GLY A 66 7.71 14.91 8.02
N GLN A 67 6.44 14.52 7.92
CA GLN A 67 5.52 15.08 6.93
C GLN A 67 4.90 16.37 7.46
N GLU A 68 4.73 17.34 6.57
CA GLU A 68 3.94 18.54 6.81
C GLU A 68 2.49 18.26 6.43
N LEU A 69 1.56 18.63 7.30
CA LEU A 69 0.13 18.64 6.97
C LEU A 69 -0.17 19.91 6.19
N ALA A 70 -0.24 19.80 4.88
CA ALA A 70 -0.75 20.86 4.03
C ALA A 70 -2.24 20.63 3.75
N VAL A 71 -2.90 21.68 3.25
CA VAL A 71 -4.31 21.64 2.88
C VAL A 71 -4.40 21.99 1.40
N THR A 72 -4.97 21.10 0.60
CA THR A 72 -5.22 21.35 -0.82
C THR A 72 -6.69 21.57 -1.08
N LYS A 73 -6.99 22.57 -1.90
CA LYS A 73 -8.33 22.86 -2.38
C LYS A 73 -8.54 22.20 -3.74
N ALA A 74 -9.54 21.34 -3.88
CA ALA A 74 -9.87 20.69 -5.14
C ALA A 74 -11.36 20.86 -5.46
N PRO A 75 -11.74 21.00 -6.74
CA PRO A 75 -13.14 20.91 -7.13
C PRO A 75 -13.66 19.50 -6.81
N ARG A 76 -14.98 19.33 -6.74
CA ARG A 76 -15.60 18.02 -6.95
C ARG A 76 -15.78 17.78 -8.44
N PRO A 77 -15.80 16.51 -8.92
CA PRO A 77 -16.09 16.23 -10.31
C PRO A 77 -17.46 16.83 -10.70
N GLY A 78 -17.46 17.78 -11.64
CA GLY A 78 -18.68 18.44 -12.13
C GLY A 78 -19.29 19.52 -11.22
N ALA A 79 -18.64 19.92 -10.12
CA ALA A 79 -19.15 20.96 -9.23
C ALA A 79 -18.26 22.22 -9.20
N VAL A 80 -18.87 23.38 -8.88
CA VAL A 80 -18.16 24.65 -8.63
C VAL A 80 -17.64 24.71 -7.19
N ALA A 81 -18.22 23.92 -6.29
CA ALA A 81 -17.79 23.85 -4.90
C ALA A 81 -16.38 23.27 -4.81
N GLN A 82 -15.55 23.93 -4.03
CA GLN A 82 -14.19 23.53 -3.77
C GLN A 82 -14.10 23.05 -2.33
N ASP A 83 -13.77 21.78 -2.16
CA ASP A 83 -13.58 21.15 -0.86
C ASP A 83 -12.08 21.13 -0.50
N TRP A 84 -11.79 20.94 0.78
CA TRP A 84 -10.44 20.96 1.33
C TRP A 84 -10.04 19.57 1.78
N PHE A 85 -8.87 19.14 1.33
CA PHE A 85 -8.32 17.82 1.56
C PHE A 85 -6.97 17.94 2.24
N ASP A 86 -6.64 16.94 3.04
CA ASP A 86 -5.28 16.83 3.58
C ASP A 86 -4.29 16.51 2.47
N ASP A 87 -3.14 17.14 2.54
CA ASP A 87 -2.04 16.94 1.63
C ASP A 87 -0.75 16.62 2.40
N LEU A 88 -0.25 15.40 2.18
CA LEU A 88 0.99 14.90 2.78
C LEU A 88 2.17 14.83 1.79
N SER A 89 2.10 15.58 0.68
CA SER A 89 3.15 15.63 -0.35
C SER A 89 4.39 16.42 0.06
N ILE A 90 4.33 17.15 1.17
CA ILE A 90 5.44 17.96 1.68
C ILE A 90 6.12 17.25 2.85
N GLY A 91 7.44 17.14 2.76
CA GLY A 91 8.26 16.39 3.72
C GLY A 91 8.26 14.89 3.45
N ALA A 92 8.97 14.15 4.28
CA ALA A 92 9.04 12.69 4.23
C ALA A 92 8.90 12.13 5.65
N PRO A 93 8.28 10.95 5.81
CA PRO A 93 8.26 10.30 7.11
C PRO A 93 9.67 10.16 7.70
N SER A 94 9.78 10.39 9.00
CA SER A 94 11.01 10.19 9.75
C SER A 94 11.23 8.71 10.05
N VAL A 95 12.47 8.35 10.36
CA VAL A 95 12.83 7.00 10.83
C VAL A 95 11.93 6.57 11.99
N GLY A 96 11.44 5.33 11.92
CA GLY A 96 10.53 4.72 12.89
C GLY A 96 9.04 4.91 12.58
N LEU A 97 8.70 5.69 11.54
CA LEU A 97 7.31 5.96 11.11
C LEU A 97 6.40 6.37 12.29
N THR A 98 6.87 7.27 13.15
CA THR A 98 6.06 7.75 14.27
C THR A 98 4.78 8.41 13.77
N LEU A 99 3.62 7.86 14.11
CA LEU A 99 2.33 8.43 13.76
C LEU A 99 2.01 9.65 14.60
N LEU A 100 1.38 10.64 13.96
CA LEU A 100 0.81 11.80 14.58
C LEU A 100 -0.70 11.79 14.33
N ALA A 101 -1.46 12.01 15.40
CA ALA A 101 -2.87 12.32 15.25
C ALA A 101 -3.03 13.73 14.63
N GLY A 102 -4.12 13.92 13.90
CA GLY A 102 -4.62 15.23 13.52
C GLY A 102 -5.06 16.05 14.73
N ALA A 103 -5.54 17.27 14.45
CA ALA A 103 -6.16 18.09 15.50
C ALA A 103 -7.46 17.44 16.02
N ALA A 104 -7.92 17.87 17.21
CA ALA A 104 -9.20 17.42 17.73
C ALA A 104 -10.34 17.75 16.73
N GLY A 105 -11.13 16.74 16.40
CA GLY A 105 -12.19 16.81 15.38
C GLY A 105 -11.70 16.82 13.92
N ALA A 106 -10.41 16.57 13.66
CA ALA A 106 -9.82 16.59 12.31
C ALA A 106 -8.99 15.33 11.99
N ASN A 107 -8.80 14.41 12.94
CA ASN A 107 -7.96 13.22 12.77
C ASN A 107 -8.71 12.10 12.03
N LEU A 108 -9.39 11.21 12.76
CA LEU A 108 -10.05 10.03 12.20
C LEU A 108 -11.51 9.94 12.67
N GLY A 109 -12.33 9.31 11.86
CA GLY A 109 -13.69 8.95 12.19
C GLY A 109 -14.04 7.53 11.71
N ALA A 110 -15.15 7.00 12.19
CA ALA A 110 -15.67 5.72 11.72
C ALA A 110 -17.18 5.81 11.45
N TYR A 111 -17.62 5.21 10.34
CA TYR A 111 -19.03 5.14 9.96
C TYR A 111 -19.41 3.70 9.59
N ASN A 112 -20.61 3.29 10.00
CA ASN A 112 -21.18 1.99 9.68
C ASN A 112 -22.04 2.07 8.42
N TYR A 113 -21.64 1.35 7.36
CA TYR A 113 -22.40 1.32 6.10
C TYR A 113 -23.68 0.46 6.16
N GLY A 114 -23.93 -0.22 7.27
CA GLY A 114 -25.13 -1.05 7.49
C GLY A 114 -25.14 -2.35 6.67
N ASP A 115 -24.03 -2.68 6.03
CA ASP A 115 -23.82 -3.91 5.26
C ASP A 115 -23.02 -4.96 6.04
N ALA A 116 -22.65 -6.06 5.36
CA ALA A 116 -21.92 -7.15 5.98
C ALA A 116 -20.45 -6.84 6.30
N ASP A 117 -19.88 -5.80 5.67
CA ASP A 117 -18.49 -5.38 5.90
C ASP A 117 -18.41 -4.43 7.12
N GLY A 118 -19.47 -3.66 7.39
CA GLY A 118 -19.68 -2.99 8.67
C GLY A 118 -19.06 -1.59 8.76
N LEU A 119 -18.18 -1.38 9.75
CA LEU A 119 -17.57 -0.08 10.04
C LEU A 119 -16.31 0.15 9.21
N ALA A 120 -16.25 1.28 8.50
CA ALA A 120 -15.04 1.74 7.83
C ALA A 120 -14.44 2.94 8.56
N LEU A 121 -13.12 3.05 8.49
CA LEU A 121 -12.34 4.18 9.00
C LEU A 121 -12.17 5.23 7.91
N PHE A 122 -12.31 6.51 8.26
CA PHE A 122 -12.08 7.62 7.35
C PHE A 122 -11.23 8.72 8.01
N GLY A 123 -10.56 9.54 7.19
CA GLY A 123 -9.92 10.77 7.66
C GLY A 123 -10.93 11.91 7.65
N VAL A 124 -11.05 12.64 8.76
CA VAL A 124 -12.05 13.73 8.88
C VAL A 124 -11.65 14.92 8.01
N GLY A 125 -10.35 15.23 7.99
CA GLY A 125 -9.79 16.27 7.15
C GLY A 125 -9.83 17.66 7.81
N PRO A 126 -9.40 18.68 7.05
CA PRO A 126 -8.92 19.93 7.63
C PRO A 126 -10.03 20.92 8.01
N GLN A 127 -11.26 20.69 7.57
CA GLN A 127 -12.39 21.57 7.83
C GLN A 127 -13.47 20.84 8.64
N ALA A 128 -13.69 21.31 9.88
CA ALA A 128 -14.78 20.81 10.71
C ALA A 128 -16.14 20.94 10.01
N GLY A 129 -16.91 19.86 10.01
CA GLY A 129 -18.23 19.79 9.35
C GLY A 129 -18.18 19.70 7.82
N ALA A 130 -17.00 19.48 7.22
CA ALA A 130 -16.90 19.00 5.84
C ALA A 130 -17.42 17.55 5.72
N ALA A 131 -17.50 17.04 4.49
CA ALA A 131 -17.85 15.64 4.28
C ALA A 131 -16.76 14.71 4.86
N ASP A 132 -17.21 13.55 5.34
CA ASP A 132 -16.34 12.52 5.85
C ASP A 132 -15.41 11.97 4.75
N GLY A 133 -14.21 11.51 5.12
CA GLY A 133 -13.27 10.90 4.18
C GLY A 133 -12.49 11.88 3.30
N PHE A 134 -12.39 13.16 3.68
CA PHE A 134 -11.52 14.14 3.01
C PHE A 134 -10.13 14.27 3.66
N GLY A 135 -9.95 13.66 4.83
CA GLY A 135 -8.68 13.64 5.54
C GLY A 135 -7.76 12.51 5.12
N ALA A 136 -6.49 12.66 5.45
CA ALA A 136 -5.48 11.63 5.26
C ALA A 136 -5.64 10.53 6.31
N ILE A 137 -5.31 9.29 5.93
CA ILE A 137 -5.24 8.17 6.85
C ILE A 137 -3.86 7.53 6.73
N SER A 138 -3.11 7.53 7.82
CA SER A 138 -1.80 6.89 7.90
C SER A 138 -1.81 5.76 8.90
N ALA A 139 -1.18 4.63 8.54
CA ALA A 139 -1.12 3.45 9.39
C ALA A 139 0.30 2.92 9.51
N ARG A 140 0.68 2.52 10.73
CA ARG A 140 1.94 1.85 11.04
C ARG A 140 1.66 0.41 11.45
N PHE A 141 2.38 -0.54 10.86
CA PHE A 141 2.27 -1.95 11.20
C PHE A 141 3.17 -2.29 12.40
N ALA A 142 2.75 -3.25 13.24
CA ALA A 142 3.59 -3.75 14.33
C ALA A 142 4.92 -4.34 13.82
N SER A 143 4.91 -4.93 12.63
CA SER A 143 6.09 -5.47 11.94
C SER A 143 5.97 -5.22 10.44
N PRO A 144 7.09 -5.05 9.71
CA PRO A 144 7.05 -4.95 8.26
C PRO A 144 6.44 -6.18 7.57
N VAL A 145 5.73 -5.94 6.46
CA VAL A 145 4.97 -6.94 5.71
C VAL A 145 5.43 -6.96 4.24
N SER A 146 5.15 -8.06 3.55
CA SER A 146 5.45 -8.24 2.13
C SER A 146 4.29 -7.81 1.24
N ALA A 147 3.07 -7.76 1.77
CA ALA A 147 1.90 -7.29 1.03
C ALA A 147 0.85 -6.66 1.96
N LEU A 148 0.11 -5.72 1.38
CA LEU A 148 -1.02 -5.02 1.99
C LEU A 148 -2.24 -5.20 1.08
N GLY A 149 -3.34 -5.66 1.64
CA GLY A 149 -4.68 -5.61 1.09
C GLY A 149 -5.54 -4.62 1.86
N LEU A 150 -6.45 -3.94 1.18
CA LEU A 150 -7.41 -3.02 1.77
C LEU A 150 -8.71 -3.00 0.95
N GLN A 151 -9.81 -2.66 1.60
CA GLN A 151 -11.06 -2.31 0.94
C GLN A 151 -11.21 -0.79 0.90
N LEU A 152 -11.40 -0.22 -0.29
CA LEU A 152 -11.87 1.14 -0.45
C LEU A 152 -13.39 1.17 -0.35
N ARG A 153 -13.89 2.15 0.39
CA ARG A 153 -15.30 2.42 0.65
C ARG A 153 -15.56 3.90 0.38
N ASP A 154 -16.75 4.25 -0.09
CA ASP A 154 -17.10 5.61 -0.57
C ASP A 154 -16.21 6.16 -1.69
N ALA A 155 -15.45 5.29 -2.34
CA ALA A 155 -14.60 5.69 -3.44
C ALA A 155 -15.48 5.89 -4.69
N ASP A 156 -15.89 7.13 -4.94
CA ASP A 156 -16.73 7.51 -6.08
C ASP A 156 -15.98 8.27 -7.18
N GLY A 157 -14.79 7.77 -7.50
CA GLY A 157 -13.89 8.47 -8.41
C GLY A 157 -13.28 9.72 -7.76
N GLY A 158 -11.97 9.86 -7.93
CA GLY A 158 -11.19 10.94 -7.35
C GLY A 158 -9.71 10.60 -7.48
N ALA A 159 -8.85 11.54 -7.12
CA ALA A 159 -7.40 11.35 -7.11
C ALA A 159 -6.97 10.71 -5.79
N ILE A 160 -6.95 9.38 -5.73
CA ILE A 160 -6.59 8.62 -4.54
C ILE A 160 -5.14 8.13 -4.67
N THR A 161 -4.31 8.38 -3.67
CA THR A 161 -2.91 7.93 -3.62
C THR A 161 -2.67 7.12 -2.37
N LEU A 162 -2.16 5.89 -2.56
CA LEU A 162 -1.65 5.04 -1.49
C LEU A 162 -0.12 5.07 -1.51
N SER A 163 0.48 5.72 -0.52
CA SER A 163 1.93 5.75 -0.35
C SER A 163 2.38 4.67 0.64
N LEU A 164 3.30 3.82 0.23
CA LEU A 164 3.84 2.71 1.02
C LEU A 164 5.25 3.05 1.50
N TYR A 165 5.55 2.84 2.78
CA TYR A 165 6.81 3.27 3.39
C TYR A 165 7.57 2.13 4.06
N ARG A 166 8.90 2.25 4.11
CA ARG A 166 9.77 1.42 4.96
C ARG A 166 9.90 2.02 6.35
N THR A 167 10.42 1.23 7.29
CA THR A 167 10.67 1.66 8.68
C THR A 167 11.62 2.87 8.77
N ASP A 168 12.53 3.05 7.81
CA ASP A 168 13.45 4.18 7.77
C ASP A 168 12.81 5.49 7.27
N GLY A 169 11.53 5.46 6.90
CA GLY A 169 10.79 6.59 6.36
C GLY A 169 10.85 6.72 4.84
N SER A 170 11.67 5.90 4.16
CA SER A 170 11.76 5.93 2.71
C SER A 170 10.48 5.42 2.04
N LEU A 171 10.09 6.11 0.97
CA LEU A 171 8.99 5.67 0.11
C LEU A 171 9.40 4.40 -0.65
N ILE A 172 8.52 3.40 -0.63
CA ILE A 172 8.60 2.21 -1.49
C ILE A 172 7.95 2.55 -2.83
N GLN A 173 6.70 3.02 -2.78
CA GLN A 173 5.90 3.38 -3.95
C GLN A 173 4.74 4.27 -3.53
N ALA A 174 4.40 5.24 -4.39
CA ALA A 174 3.09 5.89 -4.40
C ALA A 174 2.24 5.22 -5.48
N VAL A 175 1.19 4.51 -5.06
CA VAL A 175 0.26 3.82 -5.95
C VAL A 175 -0.88 4.77 -6.27
N ASP A 176 -1.07 5.02 -7.57
CA ASP A 176 -2.22 5.77 -8.07
C ASP A 176 -3.45 4.85 -8.08
N LEU A 177 -4.42 5.19 -7.24
CA LEU A 177 -5.72 4.53 -7.13
C LEU A 177 -6.82 5.39 -7.75
N SER A 178 -6.46 6.40 -8.55
CA SER A 178 -7.43 7.32 -9.14
C SER A 178 -8.42 6.61 -10.06
N GLY A 179 -9.68 7.01 -9.97
CA GLY A 179 -10.79 6.41 -10.74
C GLY A 179 -11.17 4.99 -10.30
N ARG A 180 -10.59 4.46 -9.22
CA ARG A 180 -11.09 3.23 -8.59
C ARG A 180 -12.40 3.51 -7.86
N SER A 181 -13.25 2.50 -7.85
CA SER A 181 -14.52 2.49 -7.12
C SER A 181 -14.37 1.76 -5.78
N ASP A 182 -15.46 1.65 -5.04
CA ASP A 182 -15.60 0.68 -3.96
C ASP A 182 -15.14 -0.71 -4.40
N GLY A 183 -14.27 -1.33 -3.60
CA GLY A 183 -13.64 -2.59 -3.96
C GLY A 183 -12.48 -2.98 -3.08
N ARG A 184 -11.98 -4.20 -3.30
CA ARG A 184 -10.84 -4.77 -2.56
C ARG A 184 -9.61 -4.81 -3.46
N TYR A 185 -8.52 -4.27 -2.95
CA TYR A 185 -7.27 -4.09 -3.68
C TYR A 185 -6.10 -4.60 -2.84
N ALA A 186 -5.07 -5.14 -3.50
CA ALA A 186 -3.90 -5.64 -2.79
C ALA A 186 -2.61 -5.44 -3.59
N PHE A 187 -1.54 -5.15 -2.86
CA PHE A 187 -0.22 -4.83 -3.41
C PHE A 187 0.83 -5.64 -2.69
N ALA A 188 1.63 -6.41 -3.45
CA ALA A 188 2.71 -7.23 -2.93
C ALA A 188 4.07 -6.72 -3.43
N ARG A 189 5.08 -6.73 -2.56
CA ARG A 189 6.46 -6.37 -2.91
C ARG A 189 6.99 -7.31 -3.98
N THR A 190 7.56 -6.75 -5.06
CA THR A 190 8.25 -7.54 -6.08
C THR A 190 9.37 -8.36 -5.44
N GLY A 191 9.38 -9.67 -5.68
CA GLY A 191 10.36 -10.60 -5.10
C GLY A 191 10.07 -10.96 -3.63
N GLY A 192 8.95 -10.53 -3.06
CA GLY A 192 8.48 -10.95 -1.75
C GLY A 192 9.23 -10.35 -0.55
N ALA A 193 9.95 -9.24 -0.74
CA ALA A 193 10.57 -8.51 0.37
C ALA A 193 9.51 -8.11 1.41
N ALA A 194 9.78 -8.32 2.70
CA ALA A 194 8.89 -7.91 3.79
C ALA A 194 9.38 -6.60 4.41
N ASP A 195 9.32 -5.50 3.66
CA ASP A 195 9.82 -4.18 4.05
C ASP A 195 8.77 -3.06 4.04
N ILE A 196 7.48 -3.37 3.79
CA ILE A 196 6.38 -2.40 3.96
C ILE A 196 6.10 -2.27 5.46
N ALA A 197 6.43 -1.13 6.05
CA ALA A 197 6.24 -0.88 7.48
C ALA A 197 5.01 -0.02 7.81
N GLY A 198 4.44 0.66 6.81
CA GLY A 198 3.23 1.45 6.95
C GLY A 198 2.79 2.07 5.63
N PHE A 199 1.67 2.77 5.68
CA PHE A 199 1.13 3.49 4.52
C PHE A 199 0.52 4.83 4.91
N SER A 200 0.34 5.70 3.91
CA SER A 200 -0.58 6.85 3.96
C SER A 200 -1.53 6.75 2.77
N LEU A 201 -2.82 6.95 3.00
CA LEU A 201 -3.86 7.09 2.00
C LEU A 201 -4.32 8.54 2.02
N THR A 202 -4.23 9.21 0.87
CA THR A 202 -4.75 10.56 0.67
C THR A 202 -5.66 10.56 -0.53
N ASN A 203 -6.71 11.36 -0.51
CA ASN A 203 -7.55 11.61 -1.67
C ASN A 203 -7.64 13.11 -1.95
N ARG A 204 -7.93 13.44 -3.21
CA ARG A 204 -8.36 14.77 -3.66
C ARG A 204 -9.47 14.57 -4.67
N ASP A 205 -10.34 15.56 -4.83
CA ASP A 205 -11.35 15.54 -5.89
C ASP A 205 -12.30 14.32 -5.79
N SER A 206 -12.61 13.86 -4.57
CA SER A 206 -13.67 12.85 -4.34
C SER A 206 -15.00 13.53 -4.02
N TYR A 207 -16.10 12.98 -4.53
CA TYR A 207 -17.43 13.51 -4.27
C TYR A 207 -17.92 13.23 -2.85
N TYR A 208 -17.59 12.05 -2.32
CA TYR A 208 -18.05 11.55 -1.00
C TYR A 208 -16.92 11.19 -0.04
N GLY A 209 -15.66 11.42 -0.44
CA GLY A 209 -14.49 11.10 0.36
C GLY A 209 -13.94 9.72 0.04
N VAL A 210 -13.12 9.18 0.94
CA VAL A 210 -12.62 7.81 0.89
C VAL A 210 -12.54 7.28 2.32
N SER A 211 -13.09 6.09 2.50
CA SER A 211 -13.00 5.30 3.71
C SER A 211 -12.27 4.00 3.42
N LEU A 212 -11.68 3.39 4.45
CA LEU A 212 -10.99 2.12 4.36
C LEU A 212 -11.51 1.12 5.38
N ASP A 213 -11.54 -0.15 4.97
CA ASP A 213 -11.91 -1.27 5.83
C ASP A 213 -11.18 -2.54 5.39
N ASN A 214 -11.34 -3.64 6.13
CA ASN A 214 -10.91 -4.98 5.78
C ASN A 214 -9.45 -5.01 5.31
N LEU A 215 -8.52 -4.60 6.17
CA LEU A 215 -7.10 -4.65 5.83
C LEU A 215 -6.56 -6.05 6.00
N VAL A 216 -5.79 -6.55 5.04
CA VAL A 216 -5.12 -7.86 5.14
C VAL A 216 -3.62 -7.67 4.97
N LEU A 217 -2.86 -8.20 5.92
CA LEU A 217 -1.40 -8.14 5.93
C LEU A 217 -0.82 -9.52 5.65
N ALA A 218 0.16 -9.60 4.75
CA ALA A 218 0.93 -10.83 4.54
C ALA A 218 2.39 -10.60 4.92
N ALA A 219 2.92 -11.41 5.86
CA ALA A 219 4.31 -11.35 6.27
C ALA A 219 5.24 -12.20 5.39
N ALA A 220 4.71 -13.31 4.83
CA ALA A 220 5.46 -14.19 3.94
C ALA A 220 5.36 -13.71 2.48
N PRO A 221 6.33 -14.03 1.61
CA PRO A 221 6.20 -13.79 0.17
C PRO A 221 4.88 -14.33 -0.37
N VAL A 222 4.11 -13.49 -1.06
CA VAL A 222 2.91 -13.95 -1.77
C VAL A 222 3.39 -14.67 -3.03
N PRO A 223 2.99 -15.94 -3.27
CA PRO A 223 3.39 -16.66 -4.47
C PRO A 223 2.95 -15.90 -5.73
N GLU A 224 3.90 -15.62 -6.62
CA GLU A 224 3.59 -15.11 -7.95
C GLU A 224 2.63 -16.08 -8.64
N PRO A 225 1.65 -15.59 -9.44
CA PRO A 225 0.75 -16.47 -10.16
C PRO A 225 1.55 -17.47 -10.99
N GLY A 226 1.22 -18.76 -10.86
CA GLY A 226 1.96 -19.87 -11.48
C GLY A 226 2.10 -19.80 -13.01
N SER A 227 1.44 -18.84 -13.66
CA SER A 227 1.63 -18.48 -15.07
C SER A 227 3.09 -18.12 -15.41
N ALA A 228 3.85 -17.53 -14.48
CA ALA A 228 5.27 -17.22 -14.71
C ALA A 228 6.14 -18.48 -14.87
N LEU A 229 5.85 -19.53 -14.07
CA LEU A 229 6.53 -20.83 -14.17
C LEU A 229 6.12 -21.58 -15.45
N LEU A 230 4.84 -21.47 -15.84
CA LEU A 230 4.35 -22.05 -17.10
C LEU A 230 4.94 -21.37 -18.33
N ALA A 231 5.16 -20.05 -18.30
CA ALA A 231 5.80 -19.32 -19.40
C ALA A 231 7.27 -19.75 -19.60
N LEU A 232 8.02 -19.91 -18.50
CA LEU A 232 9.39 -20.43 -18.55
C LEU A 232 9.45 -21.89 -19.04
N GLY A 233 8.52 -22.74 -18.58
CA GLY A 233 8.39 -24.11 -19.08
C GLY A 233 8.04 -24.17 -20.58
N GLY A 234 7.14 -23.30 -21.04
CA GLY A 234 6.76 -23.19 -22.46
C GLY A 234 7.91 -22.73 -23.35
N LEU A 235 8.71 -21.75 -22.90
CA LEU A 235 9.87 -21.27 -23.65
C LEU A 235 10.99 -22.32 -23.74
N LEU A 236 11.23 -23.08 -22.67
CA LEU A 236 12.22 -24.17 -22.66
C LEU A 236 11.82 -25.32 -23.60
N THR A 237 10.54 -25.70 -23.61
CA THR A 237 10.05 -26.75 -24.53
C THR A 237 10.14 -26.32 -25.99
N LEU A 238 9.84 -25.06 -26.32
CA LEU A 238 10.01 -24.52 -27.67
C LEU A 238 11.49 -24.47 -28.12
N ALA A 239 12.41 -24.12 -27.21
CA ALA A 239 13.84 -24.07 -27.51
C ALA A 239 14.43 -25.47 -27.76
N VAL A 240 14.00 -26.48 -26.99
CA VAL A 240 14.42 -27.88 -27.19
C VAL A 240 13.80 -28.47 -28.47
N GLY A 241 12.54 -28.16 -28.77
CA GLY A 241 11.87 -28.60 -29.99
C GLY A 241 12.55 -28.07 -31.26
N ARG A 242 12.96 -26.79 -31.29
CA ARG A 242 13.68 -26.19 -32.43
C ARG A 242 15.06 -26.76 -32.70
N ARG A 243 15.75 -27.30 -31.68
CA ARG A 243 17.06 -27.95 -31.85
C ARG A 243 16.98 -29.36 -32.42
N ARG A 244 15.83 -30.04 -32.31
CA ARG A 244 15.62 -31.38 -32.89
C ARG A 244 15.10 -31.35 -34.33
N ALA A 245 14.62 -30.20 -34.79
CA ALA A 245 14.10 -29.99 -36.14
C ALA A 245 15.12 -29.42 -37.13
N ARG A 246 16.40 -29.31 -36.74
CA ARG A 246 17.54 -28.97 -37.58
C ARG A 246 18.52 -30.12 -37.57
#